data_AF-A0A849WVD3-F1
#
_entry.id   AF-A0A849WVD3-F1
#
_cell.length_a   1.000
_cell.length_b   1.000
_cell.length_c   1.000
_cell.angle_alpha   90.00
_cell.angle_beta   90.00
_cell.angle_gamma   90.00
#
_symmetry.space_group_name_H-M   'P 1'
#
loop_
_entity.id
_entity.type
_entity.pdbx_description
1 polymer ?
#
loop_
_entity_poly.entity_id
_entity_poly.type
_entity_poly.pdbx_seq_one_letter_code
_entity_poly.pdbx_strand_id
1 'polypeptide(L)'
;MKKIILISISSLFLGLGCSHFHQVEGRQESSVIPEGVRVKIGSSEVAEGENVQIYKKKCTKQQNKGQGESCAEVCNTVNVGKAKVLKILTKDTAIVSPDAGIAMDTEMYVEKINN
;
A
#
# COMPACT_ATOMS: atom_id res chain seq x y z
N MET A 1 36.97 37.90 25.29
CA MET A 1 36.90 37.90 23.81
C MET A 1 37.13 36.48 23.30
N LYS A 2 36.24 36.01 22.40
CA LYS A 2 36.45 34.93 21.40
C LYS A 2 36.73 33.51 21.93
N LYS A 3 36.13 32.42 21.46
CA LYS A 3 35.12 32.13 20.42
C LYS A 3 34.57 30.73 20.76
N ILE A 4 33.26 30.58 20.81
CA ILE A 4 32.59 29.27 20.82
C ILE A 4 32.49 28.82 19.36
N ILE A 5 32.97 27.63 19.04
CA ILE A 5 32.70 26.96 17.75
C ILE A 5 32.13 25.59 18.10
N LEU A 6 30.81 25.50 18.14
CA LEU A 6 30.10 24.23 18.10
C LEU A 6 29.96 23.84 16.63
N ILE A 7 30.61 22.74 16.24
CA ILE A 7 30.46 22.15 14.90
C ILE A 7 29.21 21.28 14.94
N SER A 8 28.10 21.81 14.43
CA SER A 8 26.88 21.05 14.18
C SER A 8 27.08 20.21 12.92
N ILE A 9 27.45 18.93 13.09
CA ILE A 9 27.49 17.94 12.01
C ILE A 9 26.04 17.63 11.62
N SER A 10 25.63 18.20 10.48
CA SER A 10 24.37 17.92 9.83
C SER A 10 24.39 16.49 9.27
N SER A 11 23.65 15.59 9.90
CA SER A 11 23.45 14.23 9.42
C SER A 11 22.52 14.26 8.21
N LEU A 12 23.09 14.09 7.02
CA LEU A 12 22.37 13.75 5.79
C LEU A 12 21.62 12.42 6.00
N PHE A 13 20.33 12.49 6.30
CA PHE A 13 19.44 11.34 6.17
C PHE A 13 19.15 11.15 4.68
N LEU A 14 19.91 10.23 4.07
CA LEU A 14 19.62 9.70 2.75
C LEU A 14 18.27 8.96 2.81
N GLY A 15 17.28 9.52 2.11
CA GLY A 15 15.95 8.94 1.97
C GLY A 15 16.01 7.61 1.22
N LEU A 16 16.03 6.52 1.99
CA LEU A 16 15.57 5.23 1.50
C LEU A 16 14.05 5.34 1.39
N GLY A 17 13.54 5.48 0.16
CA GLY A 17 12.12 5.38 -0.11
C GLY A 17 11.65 3.96 0.17
N CYS A 18 11.26 3.70 1.41
CA CYS A 18 10.69 2.41 1.77
C CYS A 18 9.29 2.31 1.16
N SER A 19 9.13 1.41 0.18
CA SER A 19 7.81 1.01 -0.31
C SER A 19 7.14 0.18 0.79
N HIS A 20 6.11 0.73 1.42
CA HIS A 20 5.33 0.07 2.46
C HIS A 20 3.97 -0.30 1.88
N PHE A 21 3.69 -1.61 1.80
CA PHE A 21 2.41 -2.12 1.33
C PHE A 21 1.50 -2.39 2.52
N HIS A 22 0.26 -1.89 2.44
CA HIS A 22 -0.72 -2.06 3.51
C HIS A 22 -1.72 -3.15 3.17
N GLN A 23 -1.87 -4.13 4.06
CA GLN A 23 -2.70 -5.31 3.85
C GLN A 23 -4.20 -5.00 3.95
N VAL A 24 -5.02 -5.70 3.16
CA VAL A 24 -6.49 -5.73 3.25
C VAL A 24 -6.96 -6.69 4.36
N GLU A 25 -7.91 -6.26 5.19
CA GLU A 25 -8.42 -7.03 6.34
C GLU A 25 -9.81 -7.66 6.12
N GLY A 26 -10.56 -7.25 5.09
CA GLY A 26 -11.89 -7.82 4.74
C GLY A 26 -13.04 -6.81 4.78
N ARG A 27 -14.29 -7.29 4.63
CA ARG A 27 -15.51 -6.46 4.59
C ARG A 27 -15.99 -6.10 6.01
N GLN A 28 -16.39 -4.84 6.20
CA GLN A 28 -16.99 -4.35 7.45
C GLN A 28 -18.46 -3.97 7.22
N GLU A 29 -19.38 -4.60 7.95
CA GLU A 29 -20.80 -4.23 8.00
C GLU A 29 -21.10 -3.69 9.41
N SER A 30 -21.19 -2.37 9.58
CA SER A 30 -21.63 -1.75 10.85
C SER A 30 -22.49 -0.53 10.55
N SER A 31 -23.50 -0.23 11.37
CA SER A 31 -24.47 0.83 11.09
C SER A 31 -23.90 2.26 11.21
N VAL A 32 -22.76 2.43 11.87
CA VAL A 32 -22.09 3.74 12.07
C VAL A 32 -20.85 3.90 11.17
N ILE A 33 -20.29 2.80 10.68
CA ILE A 33 -19.10 2.77 9.81
C ILE A 33 -19.58 2.44 8.40
N PRO A 34 -19.26 3.23 7.36
CA PRO A 34 -19.75 2.95 6.02
C PRO A 34 -19.32 1.55 5.57
N GLU A 35 -20.18 0.91 4.78
CA GLU A 35 -19.85 -0.37 4.18
C GLU A 35 -18.62 -0.24 3.28
N GLY A 36 -17.68 -1.17 3.40
CA GLY A 36 -16.50 -1.20 2.57
C GLY A 36 -15.47 -2.22 3.01
N VAL A 37 -14.26 -2.05 2.50
CA VAL A 37 -13.13 -2.94 2.75
C VAL A 37 -12.18 -2.26 3.73
N ARG A 38 -11.86 -2.95 4.82
CA ARG A 38 -10.89 -2.46 5.80
C ARG A 38 -9.46 -2.70 5.30
N VAL A 39 -8.62 -1.68 5.42
CA VAL A 39 -7.23 -1.69 4.97
C VAL A 39 -6.30 -1.11 6.04
N LYS A 40 -5.04 -1.55 6.05
CA LYS A 40 -4.00 -1.11 7.01
C LYS A 40 -3.33 0.23 6.66
N ILE A 41 -4.03 1.14 5.98
CA ILE A 41 -3.57 2.51 5.75
C ILE A 41 -4.54 3.48 6.45
N GLY A 42 -4.04 4.51 7.13
CA GLY A 42 -4.87 5.41 7.94
C GLY A 42 -4.43 6.87 7.90
N SER A 43 -4.82 7.67 8.90
CA SER A 43 -4.57 9.13 8.91
C SER A 43 -3.10 9.54 8.87
N SER A 44 -2.15 8.63 9.11
CA SER A 44 -0.72 8.90 8.91
C SER A 44 -0.36 9.14 7.44
N GLU A 45 -1.14 8.58 6.52
CA GLU A 45 -0.79 8.53 5.09
C GLU A 45 -1.89 9.08 4.20
N VAL A 46 -3.17 8.88 4.53
CA VAL A 46 -4.32 9.26 3.68
C VAL A 46 -5.42 9.99 4.44
N ALA A 47 -6.24 10.74 3.70
CA ALA A 47 -7.41 11.44 4.20
C ALA A 47 -8.73 10.87 3.63
N GLU A 48 -9.85 11.12 4.32
CA GLU A 48 -11.18 10.77 3.80
C GLU A 48 -11.45 11.46 2.46
N GLY A 49 -11.95 10.71 1.49
CA GLY A 49 -12.22 11.18 0.13
C GLY A 49 -11.04 11.02 -0.85
N GLU A 50 -9.81 10.76 -0.38
CA GLU A 50 -8.66 10.48 -1.24
C GLU A 50 -8.79 9.11 -1.95
N ASN A 51 -8.02 8.93 -3.01
CA ASN A 51 -7.90 7.64 -3.71
C ASN A 51 -6.57 6.96 -3.37
N VAL A 52 -6.63 5.64 -3.17
CA VAL A 52 -5.47 4.75 -3.05
C VAL A 52 -5.39 3.82 -4.27
N GLN A 53 -4.20 3.36 -4.62
CA GLN A 53 -4.01 2.31 -5.62
C GLN A 53 -4.16 0.94 -4.97
N ILE A 54 -4.82 0.01 -5.66
CA ILE A 54 -4.93 -1.39 -5.25
C ILE A 54 -3.97 -2.21 -6.10
N TYR A 55 -3.29 -3.14 -5.45
CA TYR A 55 -2.37 -4.04 -6.11
C TYR A 55 -2.60 -5.49 -5.67
N LYS A 56 -2.24 -6.43 -6.55
CA LYS A 56 -2.26 -7.86 -6.28
C LYS A 56 -0.95 -8.51 -6.70
N LYS A 57 -0.49 -9.50 -5.94
CA LYS A 57 0.60 -10.38 -6.36
C LYS A 57 0.08 -11.38 -7.39
N LYS A 58 0.65 -11.37 -8.60
CA LYS A 58 0.33 -12.30 -9.69
C LYS A 58 1.55 -13.13 -10.03
N CYS A 59 1.44 -14.44 -9.85
CA CYS A 59 2.50 -15.39 -10.18
C CYS A 59 2.22 -16.08 -11.53
N THR A 60 3.26 -16.20 -12.35
CA THR A 60 3.21 -16.86 -13.66
C THR A 60 4.34 -17.86 -13.76
N LYS A 61 4.05 -19.07 -14.23
CA LYS A 61 5.09 -20.06 -14.52
C LYS A 61 5.72 -19.71 -15.86
N GLN A 62 7.02 -19.43 -15.87
CA GLN A 62 7.77 -19.27 -17.10
C GLN A 62 8.46 -20.59 -17.45
N GLN A 63 8.20 -21.10 -18.65
CA GLN A 63 8.96 -22.20 -19.20
C GLN A 63 10.27 -21.65 -19.78
N ASN A 64 11.40 -21.98 -19.16
CA ASN A 64 12.70 -21.69 -19.74
C ASN A 64 12.93 -22.63 -20.93
N LYS A 65 12.90 -22.06 -22.14
CA LYS A 65 13.25 -22.78 -23.37
C LYS A 65 14.77 -22.92 -23.47
N GLY A 66 15.35 -23.78 -22.65
CA GLY A 66 16.78 -24.06 -22.69
C GLY A 66 17.24 -24.82 -21.45
N GLN A 67 17.46 -26.12 -21.61
CA GLN A 67 18.07 -27.04 -20.63
C GLN A 67 17.23 -27.35 -19.37
N GLY A 68 16.54 -28.50 -19.41
CA GLY A 68 15.91 -29.12 -18.25
C GLY A 68 14.62 -28.41 -17.83
N GLU A 69 13.58 -29.19 -17.53
CA GLU A 69 12.25 -28.70 -17.17
C GLU A 69 12.25 -28.03 -15.78
N SER A 70 12.93 -26.90 -15.64
CA SER A 70 12.79 -26.00 -14.50
C SER A 70 11.73 -24.96 -14.83
N CYS A 71 10.51 -25.18 -14.35
CA CYS A 71 9.47 -24.16 -14.35
C CYS A 71 9.76 -23.18 -13.21
N ALA A 72 10.37 -22.04 -13.51
CA ALA A 72 10.51 -20.97 -12.53
C ALA A 72 9.18 -20.23 -12.39
N GLU A 73 8.68 -20.08 -11.17
CA GLU A 73 7.54 -19.21 -10.88
C GLU A 73 8.03 -17.78 -10.70
N VAL A 74 7.54 -16.88 -11.56
CA VAL A 74 7.82 -15.45 -11.48
C VAL A 74 6.59 -14.74 -10.94
N CYS A 75 6.74 -14.10 -9.78
CA CYS A 75 5.67 -13.33 -9.14
C CYS A 75 5.91 -11.83 -9.28
N ASN A 76 4.92 -11.13 -9.84
CA ASN A 76 4.94 -9.68 -9.99
C ASN A 76 3.80 -9.03 -9.22
N THR A 77 4.07 -7.86 -8.66
CA THR A 77 3.08 -6.93 -8.13
C THR A 77 2.45 -6.17 -9.28
N VAL A 78 1.12 -6.24 -9.43
CA VAL A 78 0.40 -5.53 -10.50
C VAL A 78 -0.66 -4.62 -9.90
N ASN A 79 -0.77 -3.40 -10.42
CA ASN A 79 -1.88 -2.51 -10.10
C ASN A 79 -3.17 -3.08 -10.72
N VAL A 80 -4.22 -3.19 -9.92
CA VAL A 80 -5.52 -3.74 -10.33
C VAL A 80 -6.65 -2.70 -10.28
N GLY A 81 -6.36 -1.48 -9.84
CA GLY A 81 -7.28 -0.33 -9.88
C GLY A 81 -7.12 0.59 -8.68
N LYS A 82 -8.21 1.26 -8.29
CA LYS A 82 -8.23 2.24 -7.20
C LYS A 82 -9.37 1.98 -6.24
N ALA A 83 -9.22 2.52 -5.03
CA ALA A 83 -10.29 2.62 -4.06
C ALA A 83 -10.35 4.02 -3.46
N LYS A 84 -11.56 4.50 -3.17
CA LYS A 84 -11.78 5.76 -2.45
C LYS A 84 -11.81 5.51 -0.94
N VAL A 85 -11.07 6.32 -0.18
CA VAL A 85 -11.11 6.31 1.29
C VAL A 85 -12.46 6.85 1.76
N LEU A 86 -13.26 6.00 2.40
CA LEU A 86 -14.58 6.38 2.94
C LEU A 86 -14.50 6.89 4.36
N LYS A 87 -13.68 6.25 5.20
CA LYS A 87 -13.60 6.55 6.64
C LYS A 87 -12.22 6.23 7.18
N ILE A 88 -11.63 7.14 7.95
CA ILE A 88 -10.44 6.82 8.75
C ILE A 88 -10.90 6.26 10.10
N LEU A 89 -10.35 5.10 10.49
CA LEU A 89 -10.64 4.45 11.76
C LEU A 89 -9.56 4.73 12.81
N THR A 90 -8.29 4.63 12.40
CA THR A 90 -7.13 4.89 13.26
C THR A 90 -6.02 5.56 12.45
N LYS A 91 -4.87 5.80 13.12
CA LYS A 91 -3.65 6.24 12.45
C LYS A 91 -3.24 5.33 11.29
N ASP A 92 -3.51 4.03 11.41
CA ASP A 92 -3.00 3.00 10.50
C ASP A 92 -4.14 2.16 9.89
N THR A 93 -5.41 2.53 10.04
CA THR A 93 -6.51 1.78 9.44
C THR A 93 -7.62 2.68 8.91
N ALA A 94 -8.21 2.26 7.79
CA ALA A 94 -9.30 2.95 7.12
C ALA A 94 -10.27 1.96 6.46
N ILE A 95 -11.44 2.46 6.10
CA ILE A 95 -12.40 1.79 5.22
C ILE A 95 -12.31 2.44 3.84
N VAL A 96 -12.19 1.60 2.81
CA VAL A 96 -12.15 2.03 1.41
C VAL A 96 -13.27 1.38 0.60
N SER A 97 -13.65 2.05 -0.48
CA SER A 97 -14.59 1.55 -1.49
C SER A 97 -13.83 1.35 -2.81
N PRO A 98 -13.63 0.11 -3.28
CA PRO A 98 -13.00 -0.13 -4.57
C PRO A 98 -13.87 0.37 -5.73
N ASP A 99 -13.23 0.77 -6.83
CA ASP A 99 -13.94 1.11 -8.06
C ASP A 99 -14.79 -0.07 -8.56
N ALA A 100 -15.85 0.25 -9.33
CA ALA A 100 -16.80 -0.74 -9.82
C ALA A 100 -16.11 -1.91 -10.56
N GLY A 101 -16.48 -3.13 -10.17
CA GLY A 101 -15.93 -4.36 -10.76
C GLY A 101 -14.66 -4.89 -10.10
N ILE A 102 -14.11 -4.20 -9.10
CA ILE A 102 -12.95 -4.67 -8.33
C ILE A 102 -13.43 -5.32 -7.02
N ALA A 103 -13.19 -6.62 -6.88
CA ALA A 103 -13.35 -7.33 -5.62
C ALA A 103 -12.00 -7.36 -4.90
N MET A 104 -11.94 -6.82 -3.67
CA MET A 104 -10.72 -6.85 -2.86
C MET A 104 -10.71 -8.07 -1.93
N ASP A 105 -9.57 -8.76 -1.88
CA ASP A 105 -9.31 -9.88 -0.98
C ASP A 105 -8.09 -9.60 -0.09
N THR A 106 -7.81 -10.48 0.88
CA THR A 106 -6.72 -10.30 1.86
C THR A 106 -5.31 -10.49 1.28
N GLU A 107 -5.17 -10.95 0.04
CA GLU A 107 -3.89 -11.06 -0.68
C GLU A 107 -3.54 -9.78 -1.44
N MET A 108 -4.47 -8.82 -1.50
CA MET A 108 -4.26 -7.51 -2.07
C MET A 108 -3.71 -6.53 -1.04
N TYR A 109 -3.15 -5.45 -1.55
CA TYR A 109 -2.60 -4.35 -0.76
C TYR A 109 -2.92 -3.01 -1.40
N VAL A 110 -2.87 -1.96 -0.58
CA VAL A 110 -3.13 -0.59 -1.01
C VAL A 110 -1.92 0.32 -0.79
N GLU A 111 -1.79 1.35 -1.62
CA GLU A 111 -0.75 2.36 -1.54
C GLU A 111 -1.32 3.76 -1.81
N LYS A 112 -0.75 4.79 -1.17
CA LYS A 112 -1.07 6.19 -1.47
C LYS A 112 -0.65 6.54 -2.90
N ILE A 113 -1.49 7.31 -3.60
CA ILE A 113 -1.09 7.95 -4.85
C ILE A 113 -0.16 9.12 -4.51
N ASN A 114 1.13 8.98 -4.79
CA ASN A 114 2.09 10.09 -4.73
C ASN A 114 1.92 10.93 -6.00
N ASN A 115 1.42 12.17 -5.86
CA ASN A 115 1.45 13.19 -6.91
C ASN A 115 2.73 14.01 -6.82
#